data_AF-A0A2N6A2S2-F1
#
_entry.id   AF-A0A2N6A2S2-F1
#
_cell.length_a   1.000
_cell.length_b   1.000
_cell.length_c   1.000
_cell.angle_alpha   90.00
_cell.angle_beta   90.00
_cell.angle_gamma   90.00
#
_symmetry.space_group_name_H-M   'P 1'
#
loop_
_entity.id
_entity.type
_entity.pdbx_description
1 polymer ?
#
loop_
_entity_poly.entity_id
_entity_poly.type
_entity_poly.pdbx_seq_one_letter_code
_entity_poly.pdbx_strand_id
1 'polypeptide(L)'
;MSFEFIGNRDQKSRADNNVIAFEYDEEKDSELAEILTRVDLPLMESIFRERIGHSEGASEQINFKKVDQIFSGRPKAKKTFDPREGLGFYNAWDDDIVVSFDNIKYKFGEENAELALIHILSHEQGHATAKHTFLDNDLQGATEDSPQRACVLGYAELEVYETDAQGNIGDHLAKHALFDEAVTEKLARQVFDEYIARSGQYDDEAVESFKKRREEVLGEYGHEAYVEVLDIIISEISKNTGISEDVIWKDIQRGRQEGLEFDDEIRALIVKTFSEEFYEALRNSHVAKIAEYIDSPKLKEFIKK
;
A
#
# COMPACT_ATOMS: atom_id res chain seq x y z
N MET A 1 -14.22 5.70 32.47
CA MET A 1 -13.05 6.59 32.34
C MET A 1 -13.30 7.47 31.14
N SER A 2 -13.53 8.76 31.34
CA SER A 2 -13.76 9.74 30.29
C SER A 2 -12.41 10.15 29.70
N PHE A 3 -12.20 9.88 28.41
CA PHE A 3 -11.05 10.39 27.68
C PHE A 3 -11.35 11.82 27.23
N GLU A 4 -10.76 12.81 27.92
CA GLU A 4 -10.62 14.16 27.37
C GLU A 4 -9.51 14.11 26.30
N PHE A 5 -9.90 14.16 25.03
CA PHE A 5 -8.96 14.29 23.92
C PHE A 5 -8.71 15.77 23.63
N ILE A 6 -7.50 16.23 23.94
CA ILE A 6 -6.99 17.56 23.64
C ILE A 6 -6.48 17.56 22.20
N GLY A 7 -6.98 18.46 21.36
CA GLY A 7 -6.33 18.75 20.07
C GLY A 7 -7.20 19.42 19.03
N ASN A 8 -7.62 20.67 19.27
CA ASN A 8 -7.89 21.59 18.16
C ASN A 8 -6.56 21.88 17.46
N ARG A 9 -6.22 21.11 16.42
CA ARG A 9 -5.14 21.44 15.48
C ARG A 9 -5.75 22.25 14.34
N ASP A 10 -5.28 23.49 14.17
CA ASP A 10 -5.67 24.40 13.07
C ASP A 10 -5.49 23.70 11.71
N GLN A 11 -6.60 23.32 11.06
CA GLN A 11 -6.65 22.66 9.75
C GLN A 11 -6.69 23.64 8.56
N LYS A 12 -6.67 24.96 8.81
CA LYS A 12 -6.93 25.98 7.78
C LYS A 12 -5.87 26.11 6.67
N SER A 13 -4.75 25.37 6.75
CA SER A 13 -3.72 25.34 5.70
C SER A 13 -3.56 23.99 5.00
N ARG A 14 -4.44 23.00 5.25
CA ARG A 14 -4.23 21.60 4.83
C ARG A 14 -4.95 21.19 3.53
N ALA A 15 -5.92 21.99 3.07
CA ALA A 15 -6.82 21.58 1.99
C ALA A 15 -6.29 21.77 0.56
N ASP A 16 -5.24 22.59 0.37
CA ASP A 16 -4.88 23.09 -0.96
C ASP A 16 -3.70 22.37 -1.63
N ASN A 17 -2.96 21.51 -0.91
CA ASN A 17 -1.67 20.98 -1.38
C ASN A 17 -1.56 19.45 -1.54
N ASN A 18 -2.65 18.68 -1.39
CA ASN A 18 -2.61 17.22 -1.52
C ASN A 18 -3.16 16.73 -2.88
N VAL A 19 -2.40 15.82 -3.49
CA VAL A 19 -2.59 15.27 -4.85
C VAL A 19 -3.88 14.49 -4.97
N ILE A 20 -4.15 13.67 -3.97
CA ILE A 20 -5.43 13.06 -3.69
C ILE A 20 -5.96 13.81 -2.48
N ALA A 21 -6.87 14.75 -2.70
CA ALA A 21 -7.48 15.46 -1.59
C ALA A 21 -8.43 14.48 -0.92
N PHE A 22 -8.20 14.13 0.34
CA PHE A 22 -9.20 13.44 1.15
C PHE A 22 -9.99 14.46 1.95
N GLU A 23 -11.31 14.27 2.02
CA GLU A 23 -12.11 14.91 3.05
C GLU A 23 -11.93 14.10 4.31
N TYR A 24 -11.14 14.65 5.23
CA TYR A 24 -11.18 14.20 6.62
C TYR A 24 -12.58 14.51 7.14
N ASP A 25 -13.24 13.48 7.68
CA ASP A 25 -14.46 13.73 8.43
C ASP A 25 -14.07 14.33 9.78
N GLU A 26 -14.42 15.60 10.00
CA GLU A 26 -14.09 16.32 11.24
C GLU A 26 -14.81 15.69 12.44
N GLU A 27 -15.97 15.07 12.21
CA GLU A 27 -16.60 14.20 13.19
C GLU A 27 -15.92 12.83 13.09
N LYS A 28 -15.12 12.47 14.12
CA LYS A 28 -14.58 11.11 14.23
C LYS A 28 -15.74 10.13 14.05
N ASP A 29 -15.70 9.38 12.95
CA ASP A 29 -16.57 8.24 12.71
C ASP A 29 -16.54 7.37 13.97
N SER A 30 -17.62 7.46 14.76
CA SER A 30 -17.69 6.83 16.07
C SER A 30 -17.63 5.31 15.96
N GLU A 31 -18.08 4.78 14.82
CA GLU A 31 -18.06 3.35 14.52
C GLU A 31 -16.63 2.89 14.23
N LEU A 32 -15.90 3.61 13.37
CA LEU A 32 -14.47 3.35 13.15
C LEU A 32 -13.69 3.44 14.47
N ALA A 33 -13.93 4.48 15.26
CA ALA A 33 -13.26 4.67 16.54
C ALA A 33 -13.53 3.50 17.50
N GLU A 34 -14.78 3.00 17.55
CA GLU A 34 -15.15 1.83 18.34
C GLU A 34 -14.42 0.58 17.87
N ILE A 35 -14.39 0.31 16.57
CA ILE A 35 -13.72 -0.88 16.00
C ILE A 35 -12.22 -0.84 16.25
N LEU A 36 -11.58 0.33 16.11
CA LEU A 36 -10.15 0.50 16.40
C LEU A 36 -9.80 0.21 17.87
N THR A 37 -10.76 0.23 18.80
CA THR A 37 -10.53 -0.25 20.17
C THR A 37 -10.52 -1.77 20.33
N ARG A 38 -11.07 -2.50 19.35
CA ARG A 38 -11.13 -3.97 19.32
C ARG A 38 -9.95 -4.59 18.55
N VAL A 39 -9.43 -3.87 17.55
CA VAL A 39 -8.25 -4.29 16.79
C VAL A 39 -7.00 -4.20 17.68
N ASP A 40 -6.29 -5.32 17.86
CA ASP A 40 -5.04 -5.38 18.63
C ASP A 40 -3.87 -4.87 17.76
N LEU A 41 -3.79 -3.55 17.58
CA LEU A 41 -2.69 -2.92 16.85
C LEU A 41 -1.30 -3.28 17.41
N PRO A 42 -1.07 -3.41 18.73
CA PRO A 42 0.19 -3.94 19.26
C PRO A 42 0.54 -5.35 18.75
N LEU A 43 -0.43 -6.25 18.65
CA LEU A 43 -0.22 -7.57 18.04
C LEU A 43 0.17 -7.45 16.56
N MET A 44 -0.55 -6.64 15.78
CA MET A 44 -0.23 -6.39 14.37
C MET A 44 1.19 -5.81 14.20
N GLU A 45 1.56 -4.83 15.03
CA GLU A 45 2.90 -4.25 15.06
C GLU A 45 3.97 -5.32 15.35
N SER A 46 3.71 -6.21 16.31
CA SER A 46 4.65 -7.30 16.62
C SER A 46 4.88 -8.24 15.44
N ILE A 47 3.82 -8.55 14.69
CA ILE A 47 3.90 -9.39 13.48
C ILE A 47 4.72 -8.68 12.39
N PHE A 48 4.51 -7.38 12.18
CA PHE A 48 5.34 -6.59 11.28
C PHE A 48 6.81 -6.60 11.68
N ARG A 49 7.12 -6.40 12.97
CA ARG A 49 8.49 -6.46 13.49
C ARG A 49 9.13 -7.83 13.29
N GLU A 50 8.39 -8.92 13.45
CA GLU A 50 8.91 -10.27 13.20
C GLU A 50 9.17 -10.52 11.71
N ARG A 51 8.30 -10.03 10.82
CA ARG A 51 8.43 -10.22 9.37
C ARG A 51 9.53 -9.34 8.76
N ILE A 52 9.71 -8.12 9.27
CA ILE A 52 10.69 -7.14 8.76
C ILE A 52 12.03 -7.22 9.51
N GLY A 53 12.03 -7.48 10.81
CA GLY A 53 13.16 -7.30 11.74
C GLY A 53 14.33 -8.28 11.61
N HIS A 54 14.44 -8.99 10.49
CA HIS A 54 15.66 -9.73 10.14
C HIS A 54 16.70 -8.87 9.39
N SER A 55 16.40 -7.59 9.12
CA SER A 55 17.40 -6.60 8.72
C SER A 55 18.11 -6.01 9.95
N GLU A 56 19.44 -6.07 9.97
CA GLU A 56 20.25 -5.55 11.08
C GLU A 56 19.97 -4.05 11.28
N GLY A 57 19.36 -3.68 12.42
CA GLY A 57 19.13 -2.29 12.83
C GLY A 57 17.74 -1.70 12.54
N ALA A 58 16.89 -2.35 11.73
CA ALA A 58 15.56 -1.81 11.40
C ALA A 58 14.47 -2.17 12.43
N SER A 59 14.71 -3.18 13.28
CA SER A 59 13.67 -3.73 14.16
C SER A 59 13.25 -2.82 15.30
N GLU A 60 14.02 -1.77 15.63
CA GLU A 60 13.69 -0.85 16.73
C GLU A 60 12.81 0.33 16.29
N GLN A 61 12.78 0.71 15.01
CA GLN A 61 12.08 1.92 14.52
C GLN A 61 11.27 1.68 13.24
N ILE A 62 10.35 0.72 13.24
CA ILE A 62 9.34 0.65 12.16
C ILE A 62 8.33 1.80 12.32
N ASN A 63 7.98 2.47 11.22
CA ASN A 63 7.03 3.57 11.20
C ASN A 63 5.58 3.06 11.22
N PHE A 64 5.20 2.40 12.31
CA PHE A 64 3.87 1.82 12.49
C PHE A 64 2.89 2.84 13.08
N LYS A 65 1.74 3.04 12.42
CA LYS A 65 0.73 4.03 12.84
C LYS A 65 -0.05 3.56 14.06
N LYS A 66 -0.26 4.48 15.00
CA LYS A 66 -1.12 4.28 16.18
C LYS A 66 -2.56 4.71 15.88
N VAL A 67 -3.48 4.40 16.79
CA VAL A 67 -4.92 4.77 16.67
C VAL A 67 -5.12 6.27 16.42
N ASP A 68 -4.32 7.14 17.03
CA ASP A 68 -4.40 8.59 16.86
C ASP A 68 -3.82 9.11 15.53
N GLN A 69 -3.27 8.21 14.70
CA GLN A 69 -2.79 8.45 13.34
C GLN A 69 -3.63 7.70 12.29
N ILE A 70 -4.78 7.16 12.68
CA ILE A 70 -5.73 6.50 11.78
C ILE A 70 -7.02 7.32 11.80
N PHE A 71 -7.44 7.80 10.63
CA PHE A 71 -8.56 8.71 10.49
C PHE A 71 -9.63 8.14 9.57
N SER A 72 -10.88 8.57 9.79
CA SER A 72 -11.93 8.38 8.79
C SER A 72 -11.82 9.46 7.74
N GLY A 73 -11.96 9.07 6.48
CA GLY A 73 -12.02 10.03 5.39
C GLY A 73 -12.47 9.38 4.10
N ARG A 74 -12.89 10.22 3.17
CA ARG A 74 -13.29 9.80 1.83
C ARG A 74 -12.41 10.48 0.79
N PRO A 75 -12.04 9.80 -0.30
CA PRO A 75 -11.38 10.47 -1.41
C PRO A 75 -12.31 11.60 -1.90
N LYS A 76 -11.83 12.85 -1.98
CA LYS A 76 -12.59 13.89 -2.69
C LYS A 76 -12.65 13.44 -4.15
N ALA A 77 -13.85 13.30 -4.66
CA ALA A 77 -14.07 13.05 -6.07
C ALA A 77 -13.47 14.20 -6.91
N LYS A 78 -12.24 14.05 -7.38
CA LYS A 78 -11.85 14.69 -8.64
C LYS A 78 -12.62 13.96 -9.74
N LYS A 79 -13.06 14.65 -10.79
CA LYS A 79 -13.95 14.14 -11.86
C LYS A 79 -13.52 12.83 -12.54
N THR A 80 -12.33 12.32 -12.23
CA THR A 80 -11.68 11.14 -12.80
C THR A 80 -11.50 9.98 -11.81
N PHE A 81 -11.75 10.17 -10.51
CA PHE A 81 -11.60 9.13 -9.48
C PHE A 81 -12.96 8.91 -8.81
N ASP A 82 -13.49 7.70 -8.86
CA ASP A 82 -14.73 7.39 -8.15
C ASP A 82 -14.45 7.41 -6.65
N PRO A 83 -15.01 8.35 -5.86
CA PRO A 83 -14.80 8.43 -4.41
C PRO A 83 -15.24 7.15 -3.67
N ARG A 84 -15.99 6.26 -4.34
CA ARG A 84 -16.38 4.95 -3.82
C ARG A 84 -15.30 3.89 -3.97
N GLU A 85 -14.18 4.17 -4.63
CA GLU A 85 -13.15 3.17 -4.93
C GLU A 85 -12.06 3.08 -3.86
N GLY A 86 -11.70 4.19 -3.21
CA GLY A 86 -10.71 4.19 -2.13
C GLY A 86 -11.24 3.52 -0.86
N LEU A 87 -10.54 2.48 -0.40
CA LEU A 87 -10.82 1.76 0.85
C LEU A 87 -9.97 2.29 2.02
N GLY A 88 -8.69 2.56 1.74
CA GLY A 88 -7.74 3.21 2.62
C GLY A 88 -6.61 3.82 1.80
N PHE A 89 -5.80 4.65 2.46
CA PHE A 89 -4.50 5.07 1.94
C PHE A 89 -3.59 5.49 3.10
N TYR A 90 -2.30 5.21 2.96
CA TYR A 90 -1.25 5.82 3.75
C TYR A 90 -0.81 7.15 3.13
N ASN A 91 -0.84 8.22 3.92
CA ASN A 91 -0.34 9.54 3.55
C ASN A 91 1.08 9.72 4.05
N ALA A 92 2.07 9.60 3.16
CA ALA A 92 3.47 9.80 3.54
C ALA A 92 3.76 11.22 4.08
N TRP A 93 3.10 12.25 3.55
CA TRP A 93 3.38 13.65 3.92
C TRP A 93 2.82 14.02 5.30
N ASP A 94 1.60 13.57 5.62
CA ASP A 94 0.98 13.81 6.92
C ASP A 94 1.29 12.70 7.94
N ASP A 95 1.94 11.64 7.48
CA ASP A 95 2.35 10.46 8.26
C ASP A 95 1.18 9.80 9.00
N ASP A 96 0.06 9.67 8.29
CA ASP A 96 -1.20 9.10 8.77
C ASP A 96 -1.79 8.06 7.81
N ILE A 97 -2.74 7.28 8.32
CA ILE A 97 -3.59 6.39 7.52
C ILE A 97 -4.99 6.97 7.54
N VAL A 98 -5.64 6.99 6.39
CA VAL A 98 -7.05 7.31 6.30
C VAL A 98 -7.78 6.11 5.71
N VAL A 99 -8.92 5.78 6.29
CA VAL A 99 -9.78 4.69 5.85
C VAL A 99 -11.19 5.19 5.62
N SER A 100 -11.86 4.63 4.60
CA SER A 100 -13.27 4.90 4.32
C SER A 100 -14.10 3.73 4.83
N PHE A 101 -14.44 3.73 6.11
CA PHE A 101 -15.14 2.58 6.72
C PHE A 101 -16.52 2.32 6.12
N ASP A 102 -17.21 3.37 5.66
CA ASP A 102 -18.44 3.22 4.89
C ASP A 102 -18.23 2.54 3.53
N ASN A 103 -17.15 2.85 2.81
CA ASN A 103 -16.84 2.15 1.57
C ASN A 103 -16.46 0.69 1.84
N ILE A 104 -15.77 0.42 2.96
CA ILE A 104 -15.46 -0.93 3.41
C ILE A 104 -16.75 -1.72 3.62
N LYS A 105 -17.70 -1.22 4.42
CA LYS A 105 -19.02 -1.85 4.62
C LYS A 105 -19.76 -2.05 3.30
N TYR A 106 -19.78 -1.03 2.44
CA TYR A 106 -20.46 -1.09 1.15
C TYR A 106 -19.90 -2.19 0.24
N LYS A 107 -18.56 -2.34 0.16
CA LYS A 107 -17.92 -3.31 -0.72
C LYS A 107 -17.86 -4.71 -0.13
N PHE A 108 -17.57 -4.85 1.16
CA PHE A 108 -17.36 -6.14 1.80
C PHE A 108 -18.61 -6.71 2.48
N GLY A 109 -19.64 -5.90 2.72
CA GLY A 109 -20.77 -6.26 3.58
C GLY A 109 -20.46 -5.95 5.05
N GLU A 110 -21.49 -5.68 5.85
CA GLU A 110 -21.34 -5.37 7.28
C GLU A 110 -20.67 -6.52 8.03
N GLU A 111 -21.00 -7.76 7.67
CA GLU A 111 -20.47 -8.97 8.29
C GLU A 111 -18.96 -9.17 8.09
N ASN A 112 -18.39 -8.62 7.02
CA ASN A 112 -16.96 -8.72 6.72
C ASN A 112 -16.20 -7.42 6.98
N ALA A 113 -16.88 -6.35 7.41
CA ALA A 113 -16.30 -5.01 7.44
C ALA A 113 -15.12 -4.89 8.42
N GLU A 114 -15.19 -5.54 9.57
CA GLU A 114 -14.09 -5.52 10.56
C GLU A 114 -12.85 -6.28 10.05
N LEU A 115 -13.03 -7.48 9.49
CA LEU A 115 -11.94 -8.25 8.87
C LEU A 115 -11.33 -7.51 7.67
N ALA A 116 -12.17 -6.86 6.86
CA ALA A 116 -11.73 -6.01 5.76
C ALA A 116 -10.93 -4.81 6.25
N LEU A 117 -11.37 -4.14 7.32
CA LEU A 117 -10.62 -3.06 7.94
C LEU A 117 -9.25 -3.55 8.45
N ILE A 118 -9.17 -4.70 9.11
CA ILE A 118 -7.89 -5.28 9.57
C ILE A 118 -6.95 -5.54 8.39
N HIS A 119 -7.47 -6.09 7.30
CA HIS A 119 -6.70 -6.32 6.08
C HIS A 119 -6.20 -5.01 5.46
N ILE A 120 -7.07 -4.00 5.35
CA ILE A 120 -6.73 -2.67 4.81
C ILE A 120 -5.70 -1.99 5.70
N LEU A 121 -5.86 -2.03 7.03
CA LEU A 121 -4.85 -1.54 7.96
C LEU A 121 -3.53 -2.28 7.79
N SER A 122 -3.55 -3.61 7.59
CA SER A 122 -2.33 -4.37 7.30
C SER A 122 -1.68 -3.92 5.99
N HIS A 123 -2.47 -3.58 4.97
CA HIS A 123 -1.96 -3.05 3.71
C HIS A 123 -1.33 -1.65 3.90
N GLU A 124 -2.06 -0.71 4.47
CA GLU A 124 -1.57 0.67 4.65
C GLU A 124 -0.42 0.77 5.66
N GLN A 125 -0.37 -0.08 6.68
CA GLN A 125 0.79 -0.21 7.55
C GLN A 125 2.00 -0.78 6.80
N GLY A 126 1.78 -1.64 5.80
CA GLY A 126 2.81 -2.09 4.88
C GLY A 126 3.46 -0.90 4.15
N HIS A 127 2.66 0.02 3.63
CA HIS A 127 3.14 1.30 3.08
C HIS A 127 3.86 2.14 4.13
N ALA A 128 3.24 2.34 5.29
CA ALA A 128 3.79 3.18 6.37
C ALA A 128 5.15 2.70 6.88
N THR A 129 5.34 1.38 6.98
CA THR A 129 6.58 0.79 7.50
C THR A 129 7.73 0.77 6.49
N ALA A 130 7.45 0.93 5.19
CA ALA A 130 8.47 0.95 4.15
C ALA A 130 9.49 2.09 4.35
N LYS A 131 10.65 2.01 3.69
CA LYS A 131 11.58 3.14 3.66
C LYS A 131 10.94 4.29 2.89
N HIS A 132 10.91 5.47 3.49
CA HIS A 132 10.48 6.69 2.81
C HIS A 132 11.64 7.68 2.68
N THR A 133 11.76 8.26 1.50
CA THR A 133 12.70 9.36 1.25
C THR A 133 11.99 10.45 0.48
N PHE A 134 11.84 11.62 1.10
CA PHE A 134 11.41 12.82 0.40
C PHE A 134 12.63 13.39 -0.33
N LEU A 135 12.51 13.53 -1.65
CA LEU A 135 13.56 14.10 -2.47
C LEU A 135 13.39 15.63 -2.40
N ASP A 136 14.31 16.29 -1.67
CA ASP A 136 14.34 17.75 -1.61
C ASP A 136 14.60 18.33 -3.01
N ASN A 137 13.77 19.31 -3.38
CA ASN A 137 13.72 19.92 -4.70
C ASN A 137 15.03 20.59 -5.12
N ASP A 138 15.84 19.86 -5.87
CA ASP A 138 16.67 20.39 -6.96
C ASP A 138 16.21 19.80 -8.31
N LEU A 139 14.93 19.41 -8.39
CA LEU A 139 14.29 19.08 -9.67
C LEU A 139 14.32 20.36 -10.53
N GLN A 140 15.18 20.35 -11.56
CA GLN A 140 15.32 21.46 -12.50
C GLN A 140 13.95 21.79 -13.10
N GLY A 141 13.31 22.87 -12.63
CA GLY A 141 12.01 23.33 -13.11
C GLY A 141 10.94 23.51 -12.04
N ALA A 142 11.18 23.14 -10.78
CA ALA A 142 10.28 23.52 -9.68
C ALA A 142 10.24 25.06 -9.58
N THR A 143 9.04 25.63 -9.64
CA THR A 143 8.81 27.08 -9.44
C THR A 143 8.06 27.29 -8.13
N GLU A 144 8.10 28.51 -7.57
CA GLU A 144 7.29 28.85 -6.38
C GLU A 144 5.79 28.55 -6.59
N ASP A 145 5.32 28.59 -7.84
CA ASP A 145 3.91 28.37 -8.23
C ASP A 145 3.58 26.91 -8.60
N SER A 146 4.58 26.02 -8.69
CA SER A 146 4.40 24.58 -8.93
C SER A 146 5.58 23.81 -8.31
N PRO A 147 5.60 23.68 -6.97
CA PRO A 147 6.56 22.79 -6.31
C PRO A 147 6.32 21.37 -6.79
N GLN A 148 7.31 20.82 -7.50
CA GLN A 148 7.36 19.38 -7.71
C GLN A 148 7.62 18.73 -6.35
N ARG A 149 7.05 17.56 -6.10
CA ARG A 149 7.42 16.76 -4.94
C ARG A 149 7.69 15.37 -5.44
N ALA A 150 8.83 14.81 -5.07
CA ALA A 150 9.10 13.41 -5.31
C ALA A 150 9.30 12.70 -3.98
N CYS A 151 8.67 11.55 -3.85
CA CYS A 151 8.82 10.67 -2.70
C CYS A 151 9.13 9.27 -3.21
N VAL A 152 10.11 8.63 -2.59
CA VAL A 152 10.32 7.19 -2.74
C VAL A 152 9.65 6.50 -1.57
N LEU A 153 8.69 5.62 -1.85
CA LEU A 153 7.92 4.84 -0.87
C LEU A 153 8.20 3.36 -1.14
N GLY A 154 9.10 2.75 -0.35
CA GLY A 154 9.56 1.39 -0.65
C GLY A 154 10.26 1.35 -2.00
N TYR A 155 9.71 0.61 -2.96
CA TYR A 155 10.18 0.59 -4.35
C TYR A 155 9.54 1.67 -5.23
N ALA A 156 8.38 2.21 -4.84
CA ALA A 156 7.64 3.15 -5.67
C ALA A 156 8.32 4.52 -5.70
N GLU A 157 8.64 5.02 -6.89
CA GLU A 157 9.02 6.42 -7.10
C GLU A 157 7.78 7.20 -7.52
N LEU A 158 7.32 8.10 -6.65
CA LEU A 158 6.14 8.92 -6.89
C LEU A 158 6.58 10.34 -7.24
N GLU A 159 6.46 10.71 -8.51
CA GLU A 159 6.61 12.09 -8.95
C GLU A 159 5.24 12.78 -8.97
N VAL A 160 5.10 13.76 -8.09
CA VAL A 160 3.92 14.60 -8.00
C VAL A 160 4.22 15.93 -8.67
N TYR A 161 3.48 16.19 -9.75
CA TYR A 161 3.39 17.53 -10.34
C TYR A 161 2.26 18.27 -9.63
N GLU A 162 2.57 19.34 -8.90
CA GLU A 162 1.53 20.21 -8.35
C GLU A 162 0.70 20.80 -9.49
N THR A 163 -0.60 20.94 -9.23
CA THR A 163 -1.58 21.43 -10.20
C THR A 163 -1.16 22.76 -10.79
N ASP A 164 -1.31 22.94 -12.10
CA ASP A 164 -1.15 24.26 -12.71
C ASP A 164 -2.12 25.28 -12.07
N ALA A 165 -1.92 26.57 -12.36
CA ALA A 165 -2.80 27.64 -11.84
C ALA A 165 -4.28 27.50 -12.26
N GLN A 166 -4.62 26.52 -13.11
CA GLN A 166 -5.99 26.18 -13.52
C GLN A 166 -6.51 24.91 -12.80
N GLY A 167 -5.73 24.30 -11.91
CA GLY A 167 -6.09 23.10 -11.17
C GLY A 167 -5.86 21.79 -11.92
N ASN A 168 -5.18 21.81 -13.06
CA ASN A 168 -4.86 20.58 -13.80
C ASN A 168 -3.63 19.92 -13.20
N ILE A 169 -3.76 18.67 -12.78
CA ILE A 169 -2.64 17.88 -12.27
C ILE A 169 -1.80 17.43 -13.47
N GLY A 170 -0.49 17.64 -13.43
CA GLY A 170 0.42 17.06 -14.43
C GLY A 170 0.44 15.54 -14.36
N ASP A 171 0.86 14.88 -15.44
CA ASP A 171 0.92 13.41 -15.53
C ASP A 171 1.73 12.83 -14.34
N HIS A 172 1.11 11.95 -13.55
CA HIS A 172 1.81 11.23 -12.50
C HIS A 172 2.72 10.16 -13.11
N LEU A 173 4.03 10.32 -12.94
CA LEU A 173 4.98 9.24 -13.18
C LEU A 173 5.16 8.48 -11.87
N ALA A 174 4.65 7.25 -11.84
CA ALA A 174 4.77 6.34 -10.72
C ALA A 174 5.61 5.13 -11.16
N LYS A 175 6.93 5.18 -10.95
CA LYS A 175 7.80 4.05 -11.30
C LYS A 175 7.71 2.97 -10.22
N HIS A 176 7.77 1.72 -10.64
CA HIS A 176 7.68 0.52 -9.80
C HIS A 176 6.42 0.42 -8.93
N ALA A 177 5.43 1.30 -9.11
CA ALA A 177 4.25 1.37 -8.26
C ALA A 177 3.50 0.03 -8.19
N LEU A 178 3.27 -0.63 -9.32
CA LEU A 178 2.60 -1.94 -9.33
C LEU A 178 3.42 -3.02 -8.62
N PHE A 179 4.75 -2.95 -8.71
CA PHE A 179 5.62 -3.89 -8.01
C PHE A 179 5.59 -3.62 -6.50
N ASP A 180 5.66 -2.36 -6.06
CA ASP A 180 5.56 -2.01 -4.63
C ASP A 180 4.20 -2.43 -4.06
N GLU A 181 3.10 -2.14 -4.76
CA GLU A 181 1.75 -2.57 -4.37
C GLU A 181 1.64 -4.11 -4.26
N ALA A 182 2.26 -4.86 -5.18
CA ALA A 182 2.32 -6.31 -5.09
C ALA A 182 3.04 -6.80 -3.83
N VAL A 183 4.17 -6.16 -3.49
CA VAL A 183 4.95 -6.48 -2.28
C VAL A 183 4.16 -6.11 -1.03
N THR A 184 3.54 -4.93 -1.00
CA THR A 184 2.68 -4.46 0.11
C THR A 184 1.51 -5.40 0.32
N GLU A 185 0.76 -5.73 -0.72
CA GLU A 185 -0.40 -6.61 -0.65
C GLU A 185 -0.01 -8.03 -0.21
N LYS A 186 1.10 -8.58 -0.74
CA LYS A 186 1.59 -9.91 -0.31
C LYS A 186 1.98 -9.92 1.17
N LEU A 187 2.66 -8.88 1.65
CA LEU A 187 2.98 -8.73 3.07
C LEU A 187 1.71 -8.56 3.91
N ALA A 188 0.75 -7.75 3.46
CA ALA A 188 -0.53 -7.52 4.15
C ALA A 188 -1.30 -8.83 4.37
N ARG A 189 -1.34 -9.72 3.36
CA ARG A 189 -1.95 -11.05 3.49
C ARG A 189 -1.27 -11.90 4.55
N GLN A 190 0.06 -11.91 4.58
CA GLN A 190 0.83 -12.66 5.58
C GLN A 190 0.63 -12.12 6.99
N VAL A 191 0.59 -10.80 7.15
CA VAL A 191 0.32 -10.14 8.44
C VAL A 191 -1.11 -10.42 8.89
N PHE A 192 -2.09 -10.30 7.99
CA PHE A 192 -3.49 -10.58 8.26
C PHE A 192 -3.67 -12.03 8.73
N ASP A 193 -3.19 -13.02 7.96
CA ASP A 193 -3.34 -14.43 8.30
C ASP A 193 -2.70 -14.76 9.67
N GLU A 194 -1.52 -14.21 9.96
CA GLU A 194 -0.87 -14.37 11.26
C GLU A 194 -1.63 -13.67 12.39
N TYR A 195 -2.18 -12.49 12.14
CA TYR A 195 -2.98 -11.73 13.11
C TYR A 195 -4.25 -12.50 13.49
N ILE A 196 -4.97 -13.04 12.51
CA ILE A 196 -6.15 -13.87 12.73
C ILE A 196 -5.79 -15.10 13.56
N ALA A 197 -4.70 -15.79 13.20
CA ALA A 197 -4.25 -16.99 13.92
C ALA A 197 -3.85 -16.71 15.38
N ARG A 198 -3.18 -15.59 15.65
CA ARG A 198 -2.68 -15.25 17.00
C ARG A 198 -3.73 -14.58 17.89
N SER A 199 -4.62 -13.77 17.30
CA SER A 199 -5.66 -13.08 18.06
C SER A 199 -6.71 -14.04 18.60
N GLY A 200 -7.03 -15.09 17.83
CA GLY A 200 -8.09 -16.04 18.16
C GLY A 200 -9.48 -15.40 18.29
N GLN A 201 -9.66 -14.20 17.72
CA GLN A 201 -10.87 -13.39 17.84
C GLN A 201 -11.98 -13.82 16.87
N TYR A 202 -11.61 -14.49 15.77
CA TYR A 202 -12.50 -14.80 14.64
C TYR A 202 -12.54 -16.31 14.41
N ASP A 203 -13.71 -16.84 14.08
CA ASP A 203 -13.87 -18.25 13.69
C ASP A 203 -13.51 -18.47 12.21
N ASP A 204 -13.25 -19.74 11.87
CA ASP A 204 -12.83 -20.14 10.53
C ASP A 204 -13.90 -19.80 9.46
N GLU A 205 -15.19 -19.81 9.81
CA GLU A 205 -16.28 -19.54 8.86
C GLU A 205 -16.29 -18.05 8.44
N ALA A 206 -16.16 -17.15 9.41
CA ALA A 206 -16.06 -15.71 9.16
C ALA A 206 -14.81 -15.36 8.34
N VAL A 207 -13.67 -15.99 8.66
CA VAL A 207 -12.40 -15.76 7.96
C VAL A 207 -12.48 -16.23 6.51
N GLU A 208 -13.02 -17.42 6.25
CA GLU A 208 -13.17 -17.95 4.89
C GLU A 208 -14.20 -17.15 4.07
N SER A 209 -15.30 -16.72 4.70
CA SER A 209 -16.25 -15.77 4.08
C SER A 209 -15.56 -14.49 3.63
N PHE A 210 -14.78 -13.88 4.52
CA PHE A 210 -14.01 -12.68 4.22
C PHE A 210 -13.00 -12.92 3.09
N LYS A 211 -12.21 -13.99 3.15
CA LYS A 211 -11.19 -14.29 2.12
C LYS A 211 -11.80 -14.40 0.73
N LYS A 212 -12.94 -15.10 0.60
CA LYS A 212 -13.68 -15.17 -0.66
C LYS A 212 -14.15 -13.78 -1.11
N ARG A 213 -14.74 -12.99 -0.21
CA ARG A 213 -15.22 -11.64 -0.56
C ARG A 213 -14.08 -10.70 -0.96
N ARG A 214 -12.93 -10.83 -0.30
CA ARG A 214 -11.71 -10.07 -0.60
C ARG A 214 -11.22 -10.37 -2.01
N GLU A 215 -11.17 -11.64 -2.43
CA GLU A 215 -10.78 -11.99 -3.79
C GLU A 215 -11.71 -11.38 -4.84
N GLU A 216 -13.03 -11.37 -4.58
CA GLU A 216 -14.01 -10.73 -5.46
C GLU A 216 -13.79 -9.21 -5.56
N VAL A 217 -13.71 -8.52 -4.41
CA VAL A 217 -13.59 -7.06 -4.35
C VAL A 217 -12.22 -6.59 -4.83
N LEU A 218 -11.12 -7.14 -4.30
CA LEU A 218 -9.76 -6.73 -4.64
C LEU A 218 -9.29 -7.26 -6.00
N GLY A 219 -9.93 -8.31 -6.53
CA GLY A 219 -9.73 -8.76 -7.90
C GLY A 219 -10.16 -7.74 -8.95
N GLU A 220 -11.14 -6.87 -8.64
CA GLU A 220 -11.53 -5.75 -9.50
C GLU A 220 -10.45 -4.66 -9.57
N TYR A 221 -9.65 -4.52 -8.50
CA TYR A 221 -8.55 -3.55 -8.40
C TYR A 221 -7.20 -4.07 -8.91
N GLY A 222 -7.14 -5.32 -9.38
CA GLY A 222 -5.91 -5.92 -9.90
C GLY A 222 -4.91 -6.39 -8.84
N HIS A 223 -5.19 -6.20 -7.53
CA HIS A 223 -4.29 -6.64 -6.44
C HIS A 223 -3.96 -8.13 -6.54
N GLU A 224 -4.96 -8.96 -6.83
CA GLU A 224 -4.80 -10.40 -7.05
C GLU A 224 -3.87 -10.73 -8.22
N ALA A 225 -3.92 -9.93 -9.29
CA ALA A 225 -3.05 -10.09 -10.44
C ALA A 225 -1.62 -9.67 -10.10
N TYR A 226 -1.44 -8.55 -9.40
CA TYR A 226 -0.11 -8.03 -9.04
C TYR A 226 0.63 -8.99 -8.11
N VAL A 227 -0.05 -9.57 -7.11
CA VAL A 227 0.54 -10.60 -6.25
C VAL A 227 0.91 -11.85 -7.05
N GLU A 228 0.06 -12.30 -7.99
CA GLU A 228 0.39 -13.44 -8.85
C GLU A 228 1.62 -13.16 -9.73
N VAL A 229 1.76 -11.94 -10.27
CA VAL A 229 2.97 -11.54 -11.00
C VAL A 229 4.22 -11.63 -10.11
N LEU A 230 4.15 -11.11 -8.88
CA LEU A 230 5.26 -11.19 -7.93
C LEU A 230 5.62 -12.64 -7.59
N ASP A 231 4.64 -13.51 -7.38
CA ASP A 231 4.85 -14.94 -7.12
C ASP A 231 5.56 -15.62 -8.28
N ILE A 232 5.17 -15.31 -9.53
CA ILE A 232 5.84 -15.83 -10.73
C ILE A 232 7.28 -15.34 -10.79
N ILE A 233 7.53 -14.04 -10.55
CA ILE A 233 8.89 -13.47 -10.53
C ILE A 233 9.77 -14.20 -9.50
N ILE A 234 9.28 -14.36 -8.27
CA ILE A 234 10.00 -15.06 -7.20
C ILE A 234 10.28 -16.51 -7.60
N SER A 235 9.28 -17.22 -8.14
CA SER A 235 9.43 -18.63 -8.54
C SER A 235 10.42 -18.81 -9.69
N GLU A 236 10.41 -17.94 -10.70
CA GLU A 236 11.35 -18.02 -11.81
C GLU A 236 12.78 -17.66 -11.38
N ILE A 237 12.97 -16.65 -10.52
CA ILE A 237 14.30 -16.34 -9.95
C ILE A 237 14.80 -17.53 -9.13
N SER A 238 13.94 -18.16 -8.33
CA SER A 238 14.25 -19.36 -7.54
C SER A 238 14.75 -20.50 -8.42
N LYS A 239 14.02 -20.83 -9.49
CA LYS A 239 14.41 -21.88 -10.46
C LYS A 239 15.74 -21.58 -11.14
N ASN A 240 15.99 -20.32 -11.51
CA ASN A 240 17.19 -19.92 -12.25
C ASN A 240 18.44 -19.77 -11.38
N THR A 241 18.28 -19.48 -10.09
CA THR A 241 19.40 -19.25 -9.16
C THR A 241 19.66 -20.42 -8.21
N GLY A 242 18.66 -21.26 -7.95
CA GLY A 242 18.68 -22.28 -6.91
C GLY A 242 18.48 -21.74 -5.49
N ILE A 243 18.22 -20.43 -5.34
CA ILE A 243 17.87 -19.80 -4.06
C ILE A 243 16.40 -20.09 -3.76
N SER A 244 16.04 -20.39 -2.51
CA SER A 244 14.63 -20.67 -2.18
C SER A 244 13.75 -19.43 -2.33
N GLU A 245 12.48 -19.65 -2.68
CA GLU A 245 11.47 -18.58 -2.80
C GLU A 245 11.33 -17.76 -1.50
N ASP A 246 11.45 -18.41 -0.33
CA ASP A 246 11.43 -17.73 0.97
C ASP A 246 12.61 -16.76 1.16
N VAL A 247 13.81 -17.14 0.72
CA VAL A 247 14.99 -16.25 0.81
C VAL A 247 14.82 -15.07 -0.15
N ILE A 248 14.38 -15.31 -1.39
CA ILE A 248 14.10 -14.24 -2.36
C ILE A 248 13.03 -13.30 -1.85
N TRP A 249 11.95 -13.82 -1.27
CA TRP A 249 10.88 -13.01 -0.68
C TRP A 249 11.41 -12.13 0.46
N LYS A 250 12.20 -12.69 1.38
CA LYS A 250 12.83 -11.92 2.46
C LYS A 250 13.79 -10.86 1.95
N ASP A 251 14.56 -11.14 0.91
CA ASP A 251 15.44 -10.15 0.28
C ASP A 251 14.63 -9.02 -0.38
N ILE A 252 13.51 -9.31 -1.04
CA ILE A 252 12.59 -8.29 -1.59
C ILE A 252 11.99 -7.44 -0.45
N GLN A 253 11.56 -8.06 0.66
CA GLN A 253 11.07 -7.31 1.81
C GLN A 253 12.16 -6.43 2.41
N ARG A 254 13.37 -6.95 2.59
CA ARG A 254 14.52 -6.19 3.10
C ARG A 254 14.82 -4.99 2.20
N GLY A 255 14.93 -5.19 0.89
CA GLY A 255 15.24 -4.10 -0.05
C GLY A 255 14.22 -2.96 0.04
N ARG A 256 12.94 -3.29 0.18
CA ARG A 256 11.86 -2.31 0.37
C ARG A 256 12.00 -1.50 1.68
N GLN A 257 12.47 -2.16 2.73
CA GLN A 257 12.58 -1.59 4.08
C GLN A 257 13.86 -0.79 4.28
N GLU A 258 14.92 -1.15 3.55
CA GLU A 258 16.21 -0.43 3.54
C GLU A 258 16.22 0.70 2.51
N GLY A 259 15.25 0.72 1.58
CA GLY A 259 15.24 1.63 0.44
C GLY A 259 16.37 1.33 -0.52
N LEU A 260 16.72 0.05 -0.69
CA LEU A 260 17.62 -0.37 -1.75
C LEU A 260 16.96 -0.01 -3.07
N GLU A 261 17.70 0.68 -3.94
CA GLU A 261 17.23 1.00 -5.26
C GLU A 261 16.85 -0.30 -5.96
N PHE A 262 15.61 -0.37 -6.47
CA PHE A 262 15.13 -1.52 -7.23
C PHE A 262 16.07 -1.84 -8.42
N ASP A 263 16.78 -0.82 -8.88
CA ASP A 263 17.74 -0.80 -9.99
C ASP A 263 19.06 -1.54 -9.74
N ASP A 264 19.43 -1.93 -8.52
CA ASP A 264 20.74 -2.55 -8.25
C ASP A 264 20.70 -4.09 -8.28
N GLU A 265 20.37 -4.74 -7.15
CA GLU A 265 20.46 -6.20 -7.03
C GLU A 265 19.25 -6.92 -7.64
N ILE A 266 18.04 -6.37 -7.41
CA ILE A 266 16.79 -6.97 -7.87
C ILE A 266 16.67 -6.86 -9.38
N ARG A 267 16.99 -5.70 -9.96
CA ARG A 267 17.10 -5.54 -11.42
C ARG A 267 18.02 -6.58 -12.04
N ALA A 268 19.24 -6.76 -11.51
CA ALA A 268 20.18 -7.72 -12.07
C ALA A 268 19.61 -9.14 -12.10
N LEU A 269 18.87 -9.55 -11.06
CA LEU A 269 18.17 -10.83 -11.00
C LEU A 269 17.00 -10.91 -11.99
N ILE A 270 16.20 -9.85 -12.10
CA ILE A 270 15.05 -9.79 -13.02
C ILE A 270 15.53 -9.83 -14.47
N VAL A 271 16.48 -9.00 -14.85
CA VAL A 271 17.03 -8.92 -16.22
C VAL A 271 17.67 -10.23 -16.63
N LYS A 272 18.40 -10.89 -15.72
CA LYS A 272 19.00 -12.20 -15.97
C LYS A 272 17.96 -13.31 -16.17
N THR A 273 16.83 -13.25 -15.44
CA THR A 273 15.77 -14.27 -15.45
C THR A 273 14.80 -14.09 -16.61
N PHE A 274 14.45 -12.84 -16.92
CA PHE A 274 13.43 -12.47 -17.91
C PHE A 274 14.06 -11.75 -19.10
N SER A 275 14.16 -10.42 -19.04
CA SER A 275 14.90 -9.57 -19.97
C SER A 275 14.93 -8.11 -19.47
N GLU A 276 15.68 -7.26 -20.17
CA GLU A 276 15.67 -5.80 -19.92
C GLU A 276 14.30 -5.18 -20.24
N GLU A 277 13.65 -5.64 -21.31
CA GLU A 277 12.33 -5.14 -21.71
C GLU A 277 11.25 -5.49 -20.69
N PHE A 278 11.34 -6.68 -20.07
CA PHE A 278 10.45 -7.06 -18.97
C PHE A 278 10.66 -6.16 -17.75
N TYR A 279 11.92 -5.90 -17.39
CA TYR A 279 12.25 -4.98 -16.29
C TYR A 279 11.68 -3.58 -16.54
N GLU A 280 11.86 -3.03 -17.74
CA GLU A 280 11.29 -1.73 -18.11
C GLU A 280 9.76 -1.74 -18.12
N ALA A 281 9.11 -2.84 -18.50
CA ALA A 281 7.66 -2.98 -18.38
C ALA A 281 7.20 -2.96 -16.91
N LEU A 282 7.92 -3.62 -16.02
CA LEU A 282 7.65 -3.64 -14.58
C LEU A 282 7.88 -2.25 -13.95
N ARG A 283 9.00 -1.62 -14.27
CA ARG A 283 9.37 -0.27 -13.84
C ARG A 283 8.33 0.77 -14.23
N ASN A 284 7.81 0.69 -15.44
CA ASN A 284 6.82 1.64 -15.93
C ASN A 284 5.38 1.19 -15.68
N SER A 285 5.15 0.17 -14.84
CA SER A 285 3.82 -0.33 -14.49
C SER A 285 2.96 -0.71 -15.71
N HIS A 286 3.59 -1.18 -16.81
CA HIS A 286 2.92 -1.42 -18.07
C HIS A 286 2.32 -2.84 -18.14
N VAL A 287 1.20 -3.04 -17.44
CA VAL A 287 0.46 -4.31 -17.27
C VAL A 287 0.37 -5.16 -18.55
N ALA A 288 -0.04 -4.56 -19.67
CA ALA A 288 -0.19 -5.29 -20.93
C ALA A 288 1.13 -5.86 -21.48
N LYS A 289 2.25 -5.16 -21.28
CA LYS A 289 3.58 -5.63 -21.69
C LYS A 289 4.08 -6.70 -20.74
N ILE A 290 3.87 -6.54 -19.43
CA ILE A 290 4.22 -7.56 -18.43
C ILE A 290 3.59 -8.92 -18.82
N ALA A 291 2.33 -8.91 -19.25
CA ALA A 291 1.60 -10.12 -19.67
C ALA A 291 2.15 -10.82 -20.92
N GLU A 292 3.05 -10.19 -21.69
CA GLU A 292 3.73 -10.82 -22.83
C GLU A 292 4.85 -11.79 -22.36
N TYR A 293 5.38 -11.59 -21.15
CA TYR A 293 6.52 -12.34 -20.62
C TYR A 293 6.13 -13.39 -19.58
N ILE A 294 4.96 -13.27 -18.95
CA ILE A 294 4.51 -14.18 -17.89
C ILE A 294 3.13 -14.76 -18.22
N ASP A 295 2.96 -16.04 -17.89
CA ASP A 295 1.66 -16.72 -18.02
C ASP A 295 0.87 -16.60 -16.71
N SER A 296 0.22 -15.43 -16.52
CA SER A 296 -0.67 -15.17 -15.39
C SER A 296 -2.13 -15.13 -15.85
N PRO A 297 -2.97 -16.11 -15.47
CA PRO A 297 -4.40 -16.09 -15.75
C PRO A 297 -5.10 -14.86 -15.16
N LYS A 298 -4.77 -14.44 -13.93
CA LYS A 298 -5.41 -13.29 -13.29
C LYS A 298 -5.04 -11.98 -13.97
N LEU A 299 -3.78 -11.81 -14.39
CA LEU A 299 -3.34 -10.64 -15.17
C LEU A 299 -4.04 -10.56 -16.52
N LYS A 300 -4.20 -11.71 -17.21
CA LYS A 300 -4.95 -11.78 -18.47
C LYS A 300 -6.43 -11.49 -18.31
N GLU A 301 -7.04 -11.84 -17.18
CA GLU A 301 -8.41 -11.47 -16.86
C GLU A 301 -8.51 -9.96 -16.56
N PHE A 302 -7.60 -9.44 -15.75
CA PHE A 302 -7.55 -8.02 -15.39
C PHE A 302 -7.41 -7.11 -16.62
N ILE A 303 -6.54 -7.44 -17.57
CA ILE A 303 -6.36 -6.67 -18.82
C ILE A 303 -7.62 -6.63 -19.70
N LYS A 304 -8.54 -7.61 -19.58
CA LYS A 304 -9.76 -7.67 -20.40
C LYS A 304 -10.91 -6.81 -19.86
N LYS A 305 -10.86 -6.44 -18.57
CA LYS A 305 -11.88 -5.61 -17.92
C LYS A 305 -11.64 -4.15 -18.28
#